data_AF-A0A7J7GH35-F1
#
_entry.id   AF-A0A7J7GH35-F1
#
_cell.length_a   1.000
_cell.length_b   1.000
_cell.length_c   1.000
_cell.angle_alpha   90.00
_cell.angle_beta   90.00
_cell.angle_gamma   90.00
#
_symmetry.space_group_name_H-M   'P 1'
#
loop_
_entity.id
_entity.type
_entity.pdbx_description
1 polymer ?
#
loop_
_entity_poly.entity_id
_entity_poly.type
_entity_poly.pdbx_seq_one_letter_code
_entity_poly.pdbx_strand_id
1 'polypeptide(L)'
;MSVRLLKILSHKPNPLYRNNDSGIVLCAVYICSLMDVATVTSFLQSSCGIAPEKKQLSVSEKNWGEVDLNGNMLTFLVGSKQAFEVSLADVSQTQLQGKNDVILEFHKDSLMEISFHIPNSNTQFVGDENHPFAQVFRDKIMSMSDVGAGNEESVVTFEGIAILTPRGRYSVDLHLSFLRLQGQANDFKIQYSSVVCLFLLLKSNQPHTFVVVTLDPPIRKGQTLYPHIVL
;
A
#
# COMPACT_ATOMS: atom_id res chain seq x y z
N MET A 1 -19.54 14.30 4.34
CA MET A 1 -18.25 14.77 3.79
C MET A 1 -17.34 13.55 3.73
N SER A 2 -17.25 12.92 2.57
CA SER A 2 -16.82 11.52 2.41
C SER A 2 -15.55 11.43 1.57
N VAL A 3 -14.71 10.41 1.81
CA VAL A 3 -13.53 10.10 0.99
C VAL A 3 -14.00 9.62 -0.39
N ARG A 4 -13.30 10.02 -1.45
CA ARG A 4 -13.61 9.56 -2.81
C ARG A 4 -12.47 8.71 -3.36
N LEU A 5 -12.79 7.52 -3.85
CA LEU A 5 -11.86 6.67 -4.59
C LEU A 5 -11.71 7.25 -6.01
N LEU A 6 -10.50 7.71 -6.34
CA LEU A 6 -10.20 8.30 -7.64
C LEU A 6 -9.84 7.27 -8.69
N LYS A 7 -9.10 6.22 -8.30
CA LYS A 7 -8.47 5.30 -9.26
C LYS A 7 -8.05 4.00 -8.61
N ILE A 8 -8.15 2.91 -9.37
CA ILE A 8 -7.52 1.61 -9.06
C ILE A 8 -6.85 1.08 -10.34
N LEU A 9 -5.58 0.66 -10.26
CA LEU A 9 -4.84 0.05 -11.37
C LEU A 9 -4.49 -1.41 -11.08
N SER A 10 -4.57 -2.27 -12.10
CA SER A 10 -4.21 -3.69 -12.05
C SER A 10 -3.35 -4.07 -13.27
N HIS A 11 -2.39 -4.98 -13.08
CA HIS A 11 -1.51 -5.48 -14.15
C HIS A 11 -2.14 -6.66 -14.93
N LYS A 12 -3.14 -7.36 -14.39
CA LYS A 12 -3.80 -8.47 -15.11
C LYS A 12 -4.99 -7.97 -15.93
N PRO A 13 -5.10 -8.34 -17.22
CA PRO A 13 -6.18 -7.88 -18.10
C PRO A 13 -7.55 -8.48 -17.77
N ASN A 14 -7.64 -9.49 -16.89
CA ASN A 14 -8.90 -10.05 -16.39
C ASN A 14 -8.70 -10.65 -14.99
N PRO A 15 -9.28 -9.99 -13.98
CA PRO A 15 -10.36 -10.61 -13.22
C PRO A 15 -11.55 -9.64 -13.19
N LEU A 16 -12.50 -9.85 -14.11
CA LEU A 16 -13.83 -9.20 -14.16
C LEU A 16 -13.87 -7.66 -14.20
N TYR A 17 -13.46 -7.03 -15.32
CA TYR A 17 -13.79 -5.63 -15.61
C TYR A 17 -13.99 -5.34 -17.11
N ARG A 18 -15.20 -4.92 -17.52
CA ARG A 18 -15.53 -4.23 -18.79
C ARG A 18 -17.02 -3.86 -18.86
N ASN A 19 -17.52 -2.84 -19.55
CA ASN A 19 -17.20 -1.44 -19.85
C ASN A 19 -18.47 -0.87 -20.55
N ASN A 20 -18.85 0.40 -20.33
CA ASN A 20 -19.02 1.42 -21.38
C ASN A 20 -19.44 2.77 -20.75
N ASP A 21 -18.59 3.78 -20.95
CA ASP A 21 -18.81 5.23 -20.84
C ASP A 21 -18.92 5.94 -19.48
N SER A 22 -18.68 5.30 -18.34
CA SER A 22 -18.52 6.03 -17.06
C SER A 22 -17.61 5.27 -16.10
N GLY A 23 -16.45 5.85 -15.78
CA GLY A 23 -15.35 5.15 -15.12
C GLY A 23 -15.65 4.54 -13.74
N ILE A 24 -15.09 3.34 -13.57
CA ILE A 24 -14.70 2.62 -12.35
C ILE A 24 -15.78 1.73 -11.70
N VAL A 25 -15.63 0.42 -11.91
CA VAL A 25 -16.23 -0.66 -11.12
C VAL A 25 -15.09 -1.32 -10.33
N LEU A 26 -15.29 -1.65 -9.05
CA LEU A 26 -14.56 -2.74 -8.39
C LEU A 26 -15.42 -3.51 -7.41
N CYS A 27 -15.69 -4.77 -7.75
CA CYS A 27 -16.23 -5.81 -6.89
C CYS A 27 -15.32 -7.02 -7.05
N ALA A 28 -14.34 -7.17 -6.17
CA ALA A 28 -13.60 -8.43 -6.05
C ALA A 28 -14.48 -9.39 -5.23
N VAL A 29 -15.36 -10.12 -5.90
CA VAL A 29 -16.21 -11.14 -5.28
C VAL A 29 -15.57 -12.50 -5.56
N TYR A 30 -15.13 -13.19 -4.51
CA TYR A 30 -14.94 -14.63 -4.57
C TYR A 30 -16.34 -15.26 -4.75
N ILE A 31 -16.70 -15.57 -6.00
CA ILE A 31 -17.91 -16.35 -6.29
C ILE A 31 -17.54 -17.81 -6.04
N CYS A 32 -17.71 -18.28 -4.80
CA CYS A 32 -17.90 -19.70 -4.59
C CYS A 32 -19.26 -20.05 -5.21
N SER A 33 -19.33 -21.11 -6.02
CA SER A 33 -20.60 -21.55 -6.59
C SER A 33 -21.60 -21.78 -5.44
N LEU A 34 -22.88 -21.45 -5.63
CA LEU A 34 -23.90 -21.64 -4.58
C LEU A 34 -23.98 -23.11 -4.09
N MET A 35 -23.50 -24.08 -4.88
CA MET A 35 -23.38 -25.49 -4.48
C MET A 35 -22.26 -25.77 -3.49
N ASP A 36 -21.18 -24.99 -3.48
CA ASP A 36 -20.02 -25.23 -2.60
C ASP A 36 -20.16 -24.59 -1.23
N VAL A 37 -21.02 -23.58 -1.06
CA VAL A 37 -21.16 -22.84 0.20
C VAL A 37 -21.60 -23.76 1.34
N ALA A 38 -22.59 -24.63 1.12
CA ALA A 38 -23.08 -25.53 2.16
C ALA A 38 -22.02 -26.56 2.60
N THR A 39 -21.26 -27.09 1.64
CA THR A 39 -20.17 -28.04 1.88
C THR A 39 -19.03 -27.38 2.65
N VAL A 40 -18.60 -26.19 2.23
CA VAL A 40 -17.54 -25.42 2.89
C VAL A 40 -17.95 -24.97 4.29
N THR A 41 -19.20 -24.51 4.47
CA THR A 41 -19.75 -24.18 5.80
C THR A 41 -19.74 -25.38 6.72
N SER A 42 -20.21 -26.54 6.25
CA SER A 42 -20.22 -27.77 7.04
C SER A 42 -18.80 -28.22 7.42
N PHE A 43 -17.85 -28.09 6.49
CA PHE A 43 -16.44 -28.40 6.74
C PHE A 43 -15.79 -27.45 7.76
N LEU A 44 -15.99 -26.14 7.64
CA LEU A 44 -15.46 -25.14 8.59
C LEU A 44 -16.04 -25.34 9.99
N GLN A 45 -17.33 -25.66 10.08
CA GLN A 45 -18.00 -25.91 11.35
C GLN A 45 -17.50 -27.21 12.01
N SER A 46 -17.34 -28.28 11.23
CA SER A 46 -16.91 -29.59 11.75
C SER A 46 -15.41 -29.69 12.04
N SER A 47 -14.58 -29.02 11.24
CA SER A 47 -13.12 -29.13 11.33
C SER A 47 -12.49 -28.01 12.17
N CYS A 48 -13.04 -26.79 12.11
CA CYS A 48 -12.47 -25.61 12.76
C CYS A 48 -13.34 -25.06 13.89
N GLY A 49 -14.59 -25.53 14.05
CA GLY A 49 -15.55 -24.97 15.01
C GLY A 49 -16.00 -23.54 14.67
N ILE A 50 -15.76 -23.08 13.44
CA ILE A 50 -16.06 -21.71 12.99
C ILE A 50 -17.37 -21.73 12.21
N ALA A 51 -18.32 -20.88 12.62
CA ALA A 51 -19.54 -20.62 11.86
C ALA A 51 -19.30 -19.45 10.89
N PRO A 52 -19.24 -19.68 9.57
CA PRO A 52 -19.04 -18.60 8.60
C PRO A 52 -20.26 -17.69 8.52
N GLU A 53 -20.04 -16.37 8.63
CA GLU A 53 -21.10 -15.37 8.52
C GLU A 53 -21.29 -14.88 7.09
N LYS A 54 -22.56 -14.69 6.70
CA LYS A 54 -22.89 -14.02 5.44
C LYS A 54 -22.72 -12.51 5.60
N LYS A 55 -21.70 -11.95 4.95
CA LYS A 55 -21.47 -10.50 4.89
C LYS A 55 -21.99 -9.94 3.57
N GLN A 56 -22.95 -9.01 3.63
CA GLN A 56 -23.43 -8.33 2.43
C GLN A 56 -22.48 -7.18 2.05
N LEU A 57 -21.87 -7.28 0.88
CA LEU A 57 -20.99 -6.24 0.34
C LEU A 57 -21.80 -5.16 -0.40
N SER A 58 -21.19 -3.98 -0.56
CA SER A 58 -21.74 -2.93 -1.40
C SER A 58 -21.58 -3.32 -2.87
N VAL A 59 -22.71 -3.32 -3.59
CA VAL A 59 -22.77 -3.53 -5.04
C VAL A 59 -23.07 -2.22 -5.78
N SER A 60 -23.01 -1.09 -5.10
CA SER A 60 -23.25 0.22 -5.73
C SER A 60 -22.02 0.68 -6.52
N GLU A 61 -22.24 1.33 -7.66
CA GLU A 61 -21.19 1.94 -8.48
C GLU A 61 -20.64 3.27 -7.89
N LYS A 62 -20.96 3.58 -6.63
CA LYS A 62 -20.53 4.82 -5.99
C LYS A 62 -19.07 4.70 -5.55
N ASN A 63 -18.27 5.70 -5.91
CA ASN A 63 -16.86 5.79 -5.53
C ASN A 63 -16.61 6.75 -4.35
N TRP A 64 -17.63 7.06 -3.56
CA TRP A 64 -17.50 7.91 -2.36
C TRP A 64 -18.06 7.23 -1.13
N GLY A 65 -17.40 7.45 0.00
CA GLY A 65 -17.71 6.71 1.21
C GLY A 65 -16.81 7.04 2.39
N GLU A 66 -16.72 6.09 3.30
CA GLU A 66 -15.92 6.17 4.51
C GLU A 66 -14.74 5.21 4.39
N VAL A 67 -13.64 5.53 5.04
CA VAL A 67 -12.50 4.63 5.16
C VAL A 67 -12.42 4.17 6.59
N ASP A 68 -12.64 2.89 6.85
CA ASP A 68 -12.39 2.31 8.16
C ASP A 68 -10.99 1.70 8.20
N LEU A 69 -10.22 2.06 9.22
CA LEU A 69 -8.85 1.60 9.41
C LEU A 69 -8.80 0.77 10.70
N ASN A 70 -8.77 -0.55 10.55
CA ASN A 70 -8.78 -1.48 11.66
C ASN A 70 -7.51 -2.35 11.65
N GLY A 71 -6.59 -2.05 12.56
CA GLY A 71 -5.27 -2.67 12.60
C GLY A 71 -4.53 -2.46 11.27
N ASN A 72 -4.24 -3.56 10.57
CA ASN A 72 -3.54 -3.57 9.29
C ASN A 72 -4.50 -3.68 8.08
N MET A 73 -5.79 -3.44 8.26
CA MET A 73 -6.79 -3.52 7.19
C MET A 73 -7.42 -2.16 6.93
N LEU A 74 -7.40 -1.73 5.66
CA LEU A 74 -8.15 -0.58 5.18
C LEU A 74 -9.42 -1.10 4.50
N THR A 75 -10.58 -0.70 5.03
CA THR A 75 -11.89 -1.05 4.50
C THR A 75 -12.57 0.19 3.92
N PHE A 76 -12.95 0.14 2.65
CA PHE A 76 -13.73 1.21 2.03
C PHE A 76 -15.22 0.89 2.14
N LEU A 77 -15.98 1.77 2.79
CA LEU A 77 -17.39 1.61 3.07
C LEU A 77 -18.22 2.55 2.19
N VAL A 78 -19.23 2.03 1.52
CA VAL A 78 -20.20 2.80 0.74
C VAL A 78 -21.58 2.57 1.31
N GLY A 79 -22.16 3.61 1.94
CA GLY A 79 -23.45 3.51 2.63
C GLY A 79 -23.42 2.48 3.76
N SER A 80 -22.36 2.49 4.57
CA SER A 80 -22.12 1.56 5.68
C SER A 80 -21.97 0.08 5.29
N LYS A 81 -21.86 -0.22 3.99
CA LYS A 81 -21.54 -1.56 3.49
C LYS A 81 -20.13 -1.58 2.92
N GLN A 82 -19.39 -2.65 3.19
CA GLN A 82 -18.04 -2.83 2.66
C GLN A 82 -18.06 -2.98 1.15
N ALA A 83 -17.36 -2.09 0.45
CA ALA A 83 -17.11 -2.20 -0.98
C ALA A 83 -15.87 -3.06 -1.23
N PHE A 84 -14.75 -2.74 -0.59
CA PHE A 84 -13.53 -3.54 -0.66
C PHE A 84 -12.71 -3.39 0.64
N GLU A 85 -11.76 -4.31 0.83
CA GLU A 85 -10.75 -4.23 1.87
C GLU A 85 -9.37 -4.53 1.27
N VAL A 86 -8.33 -3.88 1.78
CA VAL A 86 -6.93 -4.14 1.42
C VAL A 86 -6.08 -4.20 2.67
N SER A 87 -5.10 -5.10 2.69
CA SER A 87 -4.10 -5.13 3.76
C SER A 87 -3.09 -4.01 3.57
N LEU A 88 -2.85 -3.22 4.61
CA LEU A 88 -1.85 -2.15 4.60
C LEU A 88 -0.42 -2.70 4.62
N ALA A 89 -0.19 -3.95 5.04
CA ALA A 89 1.12 -4.59 4.95
C ALA A 89 1.53 -4.91 3.51
N ASP A 90 0.56 -4.99 2.59
CA ASP A 90 0.82 -5.15 1.16
C ASP A 90 1.14 -3.80 0.48
N VAL A 91 0.93 -2.66 1.15
CA VAL A 91 1.26 -1.34 0.62
C VAL A 91 2.77 -1.18 0.63
N SER A 92 3.34 -0.97 -0.55
CA SER A 92 4.77 -0.77 -0.75
C SER A 92 5.21 0.66 -0.50
N GLN A 93 4.38 1.59 -0.96
CA GLN A 93 4.63 3.02 -0.92
C GLN A 93 3.32 3.78 -0.78
N THR A 94 3.37 4.90 -0.07
CA THR A 94 2.28 5.88 -0.06
C THR A 94 2.82 7.30 -0.24
N GLN A 95 2.13 8.06 -1.09
CA GLN A 95 2.55 9.39 -1.50
C GLN A 95 1.36 10.33 -1.56
N LEU A 96 1.60 11.61 -1.26
CA LEU A 96 0.65 12.66 -1.55
C LEU A 96 0.71 13.06 -3.02
N GLN A 97 -0.46 13.23 -3.63
CA GLN A 97 -0.62 13.87 -4.92
C GLN A 97 -1.43 15.16 -4.74
N GLY A 98 -0.76 16.30 -4.88
CA GLY A 98 -1.35 17.59 -4.53
C GLY A 98 -1.68 17.69 -3.03
N LYS A 99 -2.70 18.47 -2.69
CA LYS A 99 -3.07 18.74 -1.29
C LYS A 99 -4.06 17.75 -0.68
N ASN A 100 -4.82 17.08 -1.54
CA ASN A 100 -6.02 16.34 -1.14
C ASN A 100 -5.97 14.86 -1.54
N ASP A 101 -5.02 14.43 -2.38
CA ASP A 101 -5.01 13.06 -2.87
C ASP A 101 -3.89 12.26 -2.22
N VAL A 102 -4.20 11.01 -1.86
CA VAL A 102 -3.26 10.04 -1.31
C VAL A 102 -3.25 8.82 -2.22
N ILE A 103 -2.07 8.41 -2.65
CA ILE A 103 -1.86 7.25 -3.51
C ILE A 103 -1.19 6.15 -2.70
N LEU A 104 -1.74 4.95 -2.76
CA LEU A 104 -1.19 3.71 -2.25
C LEU A 104 -0.70 2.87 -3.42
N GLU A 105 0.58 2.53 -3.43
CA GLU A 105 1.18 1.62 -4.39
C GLU A 105 1.40 0.25 -3.73
N PHE A 106 1.35 -0.81 -4.53
CA PHE A 106 1.48 -2.20 -4.08
C PHE A 106 2.51 -2.92 -4.95
N HIS A 107 3.32 -3.80 -4.35
CA HIS A 107 4.32 -4.60 -5.07
C HIS A 107 3.75 -5.89 -5.71
N LYS A 108 2.46 -6.22 -5.55
CA LYS A 108 1.86 -7.47 -6.04
C LYS A 108 1.30 -7.35 -7.47
N ASP A 109 1.46 -8.43 -8.26
CA ASP A 109 1.09 -8.52 -9.69
C ASP A 109 -0.40 -8.27 -10.06
N SER A 110 -1.30 -8.10 -9.10
CA SER A 110 -2.74 -7.97 -9.37
C SER A 110 -3.32 -6.59 -9.04
N LEU A 111 -2.70 -5.82 -8.17
CA LEU A 111 -3.15 -4.48 -7.79
C LEU A 111 -1.91 -3.62 -7.72
N MET A 112 -1.86 -2.54 -8.49
CA MET A 112 -0.67 -1.69 -8.59
C MET A 112 -0.82 -0.40 -7.81
N GLU A 113 -2.00 0.22 -7.86
CA GLU A 113 -2.22 1.57 -7.36
C GLU A 113 -3.68 1.74 -6.92
N ILE A 114 -3.90 2.38 -5.78
CA ILE A 114 -5.18 2.91 -5.34
C ILE A 114 -4.99 4.39 -4.99
N SER A 115 -5.87 5.27 -5.46
CA SER A 115 -5.84 6.70 -5.15
C SER A 115 -7.13 7.15 -4.47
N PHE A 116 -6.98 7.88 -3.35
CA PHE A 116 -8.07 8.46 -2.57
C PHE A 116 -7.98 9.97 -2.56
N HIS A 117 -9.10 10.64 -2.79
CA HIS A 117 -9.31 12.06 -2.54
C HIS A 117 -9.93 12.27 -1.15
N ILE A 118 -9.24 13.05 -0.33
CA ILE A 118 -9.64 13.45 1.01
C ILE A 118 -10.07 14.92 0.95
N PRO A 119 -11.36 15.24 1.05
CA PRO A 119 -11.81 16.62 1.02
C PRO A 119 -11.41 17.34 2.32
N ASN A 120 -11.14 18.66 2.26
CA ASN A 120 -10.88 19.53 3.43
C ASN A 120 -12.07 19.64 4.41
N SER A 121 -13.16 19.01 4.00
CA SER A 121 -14.40 18.79 4.70
C SER A 121 -14.39 17.58 5.64
N ASN A 122 -13.38 16.71 5.54
CA ASN A 122 -13.44 15.38 6.10
C ASN A 122 -13.43 15.45 7.65
N THR A 123 -14.35 14.73 8.27
CA THR A 123 -14.52 14.73 9.73
C THR A 123 -13.68 13.66 10.44
N GLN A 124 -13.11 12.72 9.69
CA GLN A 124 -12.36 11.57 10.22
C GLN A 124 -10.84 11.82 10.25
N PHE A 125 -10.32 12.51 9.24
CA PHE A 125 -8.90 12.83 9.06
C PHE A 125 -8.70 14.34 9.10
N VAL A 126 -9.06 14.95 10.23
CA VAL A 126 -9.02 16.41 10.41
C VAL A 126 -7.58 16.90 10.36
N GLY A 127 -7.29 17.79 9.41
CA GLY A 127 -6.00 18.46 9.26
C GLY A 127 -6.04 19.95 9.57
N ASP A 128 -4.88 20.60 9.55
CA ASP A 128 -4.68 22.04 9.70
C ASP A 128 -3.87 22.64 8.52
N GLU A 129 -3.47 23.91 8.60
CA GLU A 129 -2.71 24.58 7.53
C GLU A 129 -1.32 23.98 7.30
N ASN A 130 -0.70 23.43 8.33
CA ASN A 130 0.64 22.82 8.26
C ASN A 130 0.56 21.33 7.91
N HIS A 131 -0.53 20.65 8.30
CA HIS A 131 -0.77 19.22 8.08
C HIS A 131 -2.14 19.02 7.42
N PRO A 132 -2.21 19.05 6.07
CA PRO A 132 -3.45 18.86 5.33
C PRO A 132 -4.15 17.54 5.67
N PHE A 133 -5.47 17.47 5.46
CA PHE A 133 -6.30 16.30 5.71
C PHE A 133 -5.76 15.02 5.05
N ALA A 134 -5.25 15.15 3.82
CA ALA A 134 -4.61 14.04 3.11
C ALA A 134 -3.29 13.59 3.76
N GLN A 135 -2.49 14.51 4.32
CA GLN A 135 -1.28 14.17 5.07
C GLN A 135 -1.63 13.37 6.33
N VAL A 136 -2.65 13.80 7.08
CA VAL A 136 -3.13 13.06 8.27
C VAL A 136 -3.60 11.65 7.90
N PHE A 137 -4.31 11.50 6.79
CA PHE A 137 -4.71 10.20 6.27
C PHE A 137 -3.50 9.32 5.90
N ARG A 138 -2.53 9.88 5.17
CA ARG A 138 -1.29 9.20 4.79
C ARG A 138 -0.51 8.71 6.02
N ASP A 139 -0.32 9.57 7.01
CA ASP A 139 0.49 9.26 8.19
C ASP A 139 -0.17 8.16 9.03
N LYS A 140 -1.51 8.16 9.10
CA LYS A 140 -2.27 7.08 9.73
C LYS A 140 -2.09 5.75 8.98
N ILE A 141 -2.13 5.75 7.65
CA ILE A 141 -1.84 4.55 6.85
C ILE A 141 -0.43 4.06 7.11
N MET A 142 0.57 4.96 7.12
CA MET A 142 1.96 4.58 7.38
C MET A 142 2.11 3.91 8.75
N SER A 143 1.53 4.50 9.79
CA SER A 143 1.57 3.94 11.15
C SER A 143 0.95 2.54 11.24
N MET A 144 -0.02 2.21 10.38
CA MET A 144 -0.74 0.93 10.38
C MET A 144 -0.14 -0.12 9.44
N SER A 145 0.50 0.31 8.34
CA SER A 145 1.24 -0.56 7.42
C SER A 145 2.46 -1.23 8.07
N ASP A 146 2.96 -0.65 9.15
CA ASP A 146 4.06 -1.20 9.94
C ASP A 146 3.60 -2.21 11.00
N VAL A 147 2.29 -2.33 11.26
CA VAL A 147 1.75 -3.20 12.32
C VAL A 147 1.75 -4.69 11.93
N GLY A 148 1.81 -5.02 10.62
CA GLY A 148 1.88 -6.41 10.14
C GLY A 148 3.25 -7.08 10.30
N ALA A 149 4.32 -6.30 10.46
CA ALA A 149 5.68 -6.76 10.78
C ALA A 149 5.99 -6.27 12.20
N GLY A 150 5.49 -7.00 13.19
CA GLY A 150 5.16 -6.49 14.53
C GLY A 150 6.14 -5.48 15.12
N ASN A 151 5.75 -4.21 15.18
CA ASN A 151 6.35 -3.15 16.01
C ASN A 151 7.89 -3.21 16.14
N GLU A 152 8.58 -3.49 15.03
CA GLU A 152 10.04 -3.59 15.03
C GLU A 152 10.59 -2.16 15.06
N GLU A 153 11.01 -1.72 16.24
CA GLU A 153 11.85 -0.53 16.38
C GLU A 153 13.06 -0.68 15.45
N SER A 154 13.44 0.40 14.77
CA SER A 154 14.62 0.40 13.91
C SER A 154 15.83 -0.05 14.73
N VAL A 155 16.53 -1.08 14.27
CA VAL A 155 17.76 -1.56 14.90
C VAL A 155 18.85 -0.50 14.77
N VAL A 156 18.88 0.19 13.62
CA VAL A 156 19.81 1.28 13.36
C VAL A 156 19.26 2.20 12.27
N THR A 157 19.48 3.50 12.46
CA THR A 157 19.14 4.55 11.49
C THR A 157 20.41 5.25 11.03
N PHE A 158 20.60 5.32 9.71
CA PHE A 158 21.65 6.10 9.07
C PHE A 158 21.05 7.35 8.43
N GLU A 159 21.33 8.51 8.99
CA GLU A 159 20.76 9.77 8.51
C GLU A 159 21.57 10.40 7.36
N GLY A 160 20.88 11.08 6.45
CA GLY A 160 21.52 11.95 5.46
C GLY A 160 22.32 11.21 4.38
N ILE A 161 22.01 9.93 4.13
CA ILE A 161 22.67 9.11 3.11
C ILE A 161 22.28 9.63 1.72
N ALA A 162 23.29 9.95 0.91
CA ALA A 162 23.10 10.40 -0.46
C ALA A 162 22.96 9.19 -1.38
N ILE A 163 21.74 8.92 -1.85
CA ILE A 163 21.47 7.85 -2.81
C ILE A 163 21.51 8.43 -4.22
N LEU A 164 22.31 7.82 -5.09
CA LEU A 164 22.44 8.22 -6.49
C LEU A 164 21.22 7.80 -7.31
N THR A 165 20.66 6.63 -7.01
CA THR A 165 19.53 6.06 -7.74
C THR A 165 18.66 5.22 -6.79
N PRO A 166 17.36 5.56 -6.61
CA PRO A 166 16.70 6.79 -7.04
C PRO A 166 17.33 8.02 -6.37
N ARG A 167 17.59 9.08 -7.15
CA ARG A 167 18.33 10.26 -6.67
C ARG A 167 17.62 10.94 -5.49
N GLY A 168 18.32 11.09 -4.38
CA GLY A 168 17.83 11.83 -3.21
C GLY A 168 18.73 11.70 -1.98
N ARG A 169 18.37 12.42 -0.91
CA ARG A 169 18.91 12.18 0.43
C ARG A 169 17.86 11.45 1.25
N TYR A 170 18.29 10.39 1.92
CA TYR A 170 17.42 9.50 2.67
C TYR A 170 18.01 9.24 4.05
N SER A 171 17.13 9.04 5.03
CA SER A 171 17.47 8.29 6.23
C SER A 171 17.19 6.82 5.97
N VAL A 172 18.16 5.95 6.25
CA VAL A 172 18.06 4.51 6.05
C VAL A 172 17.83 3.85 7.39
N ASP A 173 16.63 3.32 7.61
CA ASP A 173 16.27 2.57 8.81
C ASP A 173 16.36 1.08 8.53
N LEU A 174 17.09 0.34 9.35
CA LEU A 174 17.17 -1.12 9.27
C LEU A 174 16.31 -1.74 10.36
N HIS A 175 15.27 -2.46 9.95
CA HIS A 175 14.45 -3.29 10.85
C HIS A 175 14.90 -4.75 10.74
N LEU A 176 14.29 -5.68 11.48
CA LEU A 176 14.68 -7.10 11.43
C LEU A 176 14.17 -7.78 10.16
N SER A 177 13.01 -7.35 9.65
CA SER A 177 12.34 -7.96 8.49
C SER A 177 12.44 -7.14 7.19
N PHE A 178 12.69 -5.84 7.27
CA PHE A 178 12.79 -4.93 6.12
C PHE A 178 13.77 -3.78 6.38
N LEU A 179 14.15 -3.07 5.33
CA LEU A 179 14.79 -1.77 5.42
C LEU A 179 13.85 -0.67 4.88
N ARG A 180 13.98 0.53 5.41
CA ARG A 180 13.18 1.69 4.98
C ARG A 180 14.09 2.82 4.55
N LEU A 181 13.83 3.38 3.37
CA LEU A 181 14.46 4.60 2.87
C LEU A 181 13.47 5.74 3.09
N GLN A 182 13.65 6.54 4.14
CA GLN A 182 12.83 7.70 4.41
C GLN A 182 13.38 8.93 3.71
N GLY A 183 12.59 9.52 2.82
CA GLY A 183 12.97 10.70 2.06
C GLY A 183 11.95 11.81 2.26
N GLN A 184 12.34 13.06 1.99
CA GLN A 184 11.43 14.20 2.18
C GLN A 184 10.10 14.08 1.42
N ALA A 185 10.12 13.46 0.24
CA ALA A 185 8.96 13.35 -0.63
C ALA A 185 8.47 11.91 -0.84
N ASN A 186 9.34 10.91 -0.61
CA ASN A 186 9.02 9.52 -0.91
C ASN A 186 9.71 8.62 0.12
N ASP A 187 8.94 7.68 0.66
CA ASP A 187 9.42 6.64 1.55
C ASP A 187 9.35 5.30 0.83
N PHE A 188 10.42 4.50 0.87
CA PHE A 188 10.44 3.17 0.30
C PHE A 188 10.62 2.12 1.40
N LYS A 189 9.65 1.22 1.53
CA LYS A 189 9.77 0.02 2.37
C LYS A 189 10.23 -1.16 1.51
N ILE A 190 11.40 -1.70 1.82
CA ILE A 190 12.05 -2.75 1.03
C ILE A 190 12.23 -3.97 1.92
N GLN A 191 11.49 -5.03 1.60
CA GLN A 191 11.62 -6.32 2.28
C GLN A 191 12.98 -6.92 1.98
N TYR A 192 13.66 -7.52 2.97
CA TYR A 192 14.94 -8.17 2.73
C TYR A 192 14.82 -9.34 1.74
N SER A 193 13.65 -9.99 1.67
CA SER A 193 13.35 -11.02 0.67
C SER A 193 13.42 -10.53 -0.77
N SER A 194 13.27 -9.22 -1.01
CA SER A 194 13.38 -8.63 -2.34
C SER A 194 14.82 -8.30 -2.72
N VAL A 195 15.77 -8.34 -1.77
CA VAL A 195 17.19 -8.07 -2.07
C VAL A 195 17.82 -9.31 -2.68
N VAL A 196 18.13 -9.24 -3.97
CA VAL A 196 18.73 -10.34 -4.73
C VAL A 196 20.25 -10.35 -4.59
N CYS A 197 20.87 -9.16 -4.59
CA CYS A 197 22.32 -9.06 -4.59
C CYS A 197 22.81 -7.73 -4.00
N LEU A 198 23.98 -7.77 -3.35
CA LEU A 198 24.70 -6.61 -2.83
C LEU A 198 26.11 -6.59 -3.45
N PHE A 199 26.43 -5.50 -4.16
CA PHE A 199 27.77 -5.26 -4.68
C PHE A 199 28.44 -4.12 -3.92
N LEU A 200 29.65 -4.36 -3.44
CA LEU A 200 30.52 -3.32 -2.90
C LEU A 200 31.54 -2.92 -3.97
N LEU A 201 31.51 -1.66 -4.40
CA LEU A 201 32.40 -1.13 -5.42
C LEU A 201 33.36 -0.12 -4.80
N LEU A 202 34.58 -0.57 -4.57
CA LEU A 202 35.69 0.27 -4.13
C LEU A 202 36.28 0.98 -5.34
N LYS A 203 36.22 2.32 -5.37
CA LYS A 203 36.83 3.10 -6.45
C LYS A 203 38.27 3.44 -6.07
N SER A 204 39.24 3.02 -6.89
CA SER A 204 40.67 3.21 -6.59
C SER A 204 41.13 4.67 -6.47
N ASN A 205 40.33 5.62 -6.97
CA ASN A 205 40.70 7.04 -7.07
C ASN A 205 39.68 8.00 -6.42
N GLN A 206 38.81 7.49 -5.54
CA GLN A 206 37.88 8.30 -4.74
C GLN A 206 37.71 7.64 -3.36
N PRO A 207 37.57 8.42 -2.27
CA PRO A 207 37.36 7.86 -0.92
C PRO A 207 35.96 7.24 -0.73
N HIS A 208 35.09 7.31 -1.74
CA HIS A 208 33.73 6.80 -1.68
C HIS A 208 33.69 5.33 -2.10
N THR A 209 33.04 4.52 -1.26
CA THR A 209 32.64 3.15 -1.59
C THR A 209 31.20 3.19 -2.05
N PHE A 210 30.90 2.65 -3.24
CA PHE A 210 29.52 2.52 -3.68
C PHE A 210 28.96 1.17 -3.24
N VAL A 211 27.70 1.18 -2.81
CA VAL A 211 26.94 -0.02 -2.52
C VAL A 211 25.80 -0.09 -3.52
N VAL A 212 25.75 -1.18 -4.31
CA VAL A 212 24.66 -1.43 -5.24
C VAL A 212 23.79 -2.55 -4.71
N VAL A 213 22.54 -2.23 -4.40
CA VAL A 213 21.52 -3.19 -3.95
C VAL A 213 20.64 -3.53 -5.14
N THR A 214 20.61 -4.79 -5.56
CA THR A 214 19.72 -5.27 -6.62
C THR A 214 18.46 -5.84 -6.01
N LEU A 215 17.30 -5.42 -6.55
CA LEU A 215 15.98 -5.75 -6.05
C LEU A 215 15.15 -6.49 -7.09
N ASP A 216 14.42 -7.50 -6.62
CA ASP A 216 13.35 -8.17 -7.36
C ASP A 216 12.17 -8.47 -6.40
N PRO A 217 10.99 -7.84 -6.57
CA PRO A 217 10.64 -6.87 -7.60
C PRO A 217 11.35 -5.50 -7.41
N PRO A 218 11.51 -4.71 -8.49
CA PRO A 218 12.10 -3.38 -8.42
C PRO A 218 11.23 -2.40 -7.62
N ILE A 219 11.84 -1.44 -6.92
CA ILE A 219 11.08 -0.37 -6.27
C ILE A 219 10.55 0.61 -7.31
N ARG A 220 9.38 1.17 -7.06
CA ARG A 220 8.74 2.13 -7.97
C ARG A 220 8.85 3.53 -7.40
N LYS A 221 8.98 4.53 -8.28
CA LYS A 221 8.78 5.96 -7.93
C LYS A 221 8.00 6.60 -9.06
N GLY A 222 6.70 6.80 -8.86
CA GLY A 222 5.80 7.27 -9.91
C GLY A 222 5.68 6.25 -11.05
N GLN A 223 6.10 6.58 -12.26
CA GLN A 223 6.08 5.65 -13.41
C GLN A 223 7.39 4.91 -13.64
N THR A 224 8.44 5.21 -12.87
CA THR A 224 9.78 4.63 -13.07
C THR A 224 10.03 3.50 -12.08
N LEU A 225 10.56 2.38 -12.57
CA LEU A 225 11.02 1.25 -11.76
C LEU A 225 12.54 1.31 -11.59
N TYR A 226 13.01 1.05 -10.37
CA TYR A 226 14.42 1.02 -10.00
C TYR A 226 14.77 -0.39 -9.50
N PRO A 227 15.32 -1.24 -10.38
CA PRO A 227 15.81 -2.57 -9.98
C PRO A 227 17.11 -2.50 -9.19
N HIS A 228 17.80 -1.36 -9.21
CA HIS A 228 19.05 -1.16 -8.48
C HIS A 228 19.01 0.13 -7.67
N ILE A 229 19.34 0.02 -6.39
CA ILE A 229 19.63 1.16 -5.52
C ILE A 229 21.14 1.35 -5.47
N VAL A 230 21.60 2.57 -5.71
CA VAL A 230 23.03 2.91 -5.69
C VAL A 230 23.27 3.94 -4.59
N LEU A 231 23.95 3.52 -3.53
CA LEU A 231 24.37 4.34 -2.38
C LEU A 231 25.86 4.64 -2.45
#